data_AF-A0A2V7G6B1-F1
#
_entry.id   AF-A0A2V7G6B1-F1
#
_cell.length_a   1.000
_cell.length_b   1.000
_cell.length_c   1.000
_cell.angle_alpha   90.00
_cell.angle_beta   90.00
_cell.angle_gamma   90.00
#
_symmetry.space_group_name_H-M   'P 1'
#
loop_
_entity.id
_entity.type
_entity.pdbx_description
1 polymer ?
#
loop_
_entity_poly.entity_id
_entity_poly.type
_entity_poly.pdbx_seq_one_letter_code
_entity_poly.pdbx_strand_id
1 'polypeptide(L)'
;LRIDTHVVEGAVIPPFYDSLVAKVIVHGTDRAVATERMRRALDELRVDGIRTTIPLHRRILEHADFIAGRVHTRWVEEELLER
;
A
#
# COMPACT_ATOMS: atom_id res chain seq x y z
N LEU A 1 1.30 -12.44 -6.84
CA LEU A 1 1.59 -11.00 -6.88
C LEU A 1 1.26 -10.54 -8.29
N ARG A 2 0.52 -9.44 -8.42
CA ARG A 2 0.22 -8.78 -9.69
C ARG A 2 0.50 -7.29 -9.50
N ILE A 3 1.21 -6.70 -10.44
CA ILE A 3 1.50 -5.27 -10.49
C ILE A 3 0.84 -4.72 -11.75
N ASP A 4 -0.07 -3.78 -11.58
CA ASP A 4 -0.62 -3.00 -12.69
C ASP A 4 -0.02 -1.60 -12.62
N THR A 5 0.76 -1.23 -13.63
CA THR A 5 1.36 0.11 -13.74
C THR A 5 1.52 0.50 -15.21
N HIS A 6 1.50 1.80 -15.49
CA HIS A 6 1.93 2.35 -16.78
C HIS A 6 3.33 3.00 -16.69
N VAL A 7 3.87 3.09 -15.48
CA VAL A 7 5.10 3.82 -15.16
C VAL A 7 6.28 2.88 -15.35
N VAL A 8 7.33 3.39 -15.97
CA VAL A 8 8.61 2.70 -16.18
C VAL A 8 9.73 3.53 -15.55
N GLU A 9 10.91 2.94 -15.40
CA GLU A 9 12.08 3.65 -14.89
C GLU A 9 12.37 4.92 -15.71
N GLY A 10 12.68 6.02 -15.01
CA GLY A 10 12.93 7.33 -15.63
C GLY A 10 11.67 8.08 -16.08
N ALA A 11 10.47 7.52 -15.93
CA ALA A 11 9.24 8.23 -16.23
C ALA A 11 9.03 9.42 -15.28
N VAL A 12 8.54 10.54 -15.85
CA VAL A 12 8.18 11.73 -15.08
C VAL A 12 6.72 11.62 -14.67
N ILE A 13 6.42 11.84 -13.39
CA ILE A 13 5.05 11.95 -12.89
C ILE A 13 4.59 13.41 -13.03
N PRO A 14 3.70 13.73 -13.98
CA PRO A 14 3.24 15.09 -14.18
C PRO A 14 2.23 15.51 -13.08
N PRO A 15 2.15 16.80 -12.74
CA PRO A 15 1.20 17.30 -11.74
C PRO A 15 -0.24 17.39 -12.25
N PHE A 16 -0.50 17.05 -13.52
CA PHE A 16 -1.78 17.26 -14.20
C PHE A 16 -2.72 16.04 -14.15
N TYR A 17 -2.25 14.89 -13.67
CA TYR A 17 -3.03 13.65 -13.59
C TYR A 17 -3.06 13.10 -12.16
N ASP A 18 -3.80 12.01 -11.99
CA ASP A 18 -3.82 11.27 -10.73
C ASP A 18 -2.41 10.82 -10.34
N SER A 19 -2.12 10.88 -9.04
CA SER A 19 -0.82 10.50 -8.46
C SER A 19 -0.54 9.00 -8.45
N LEU A 20 -1.45 8.15 -8.95
CA LEU A 20 -1.32 6.70 -8.94
C LEU A 20 -0.18 6.22 -9.84
N VAL A 21 0.87 5.69 -9.19
CA VAL A 21 2.03 5.09 -9.88
C VAL A 21 1.80 3.62 -10.22
N ALA A 22 1.28 2.83 -9.28
CA ALA A 22 1.06 1.41 -9.46
C ALA A 22 -0.02 0.87 -8.50
N LYS A 23 -0.71 -0.19 -8.93
CA LYS A 23 -1.54 -1.03 -8.05
C LYS A 23 -0.77 -2.30 -7.72
N VAL A 24 -0.51 -2.52 -6.45
CA VAL A 24 0.10 -3.76 -5.94
C VAL A 24 -1.00 -4.67 -5.44
N ILE A 25 -1.15 -5.84 -6.04
CA ILE A 25 -2.26 -6.75 -5.79
C ILE A 25 -1.71 -8.12 -5.42
N VAL A 26 -2.18 -8.66 -4.30
CA VAL A 26 -1.82 -10.01 -3.86
C VAL A 26 -3.07 -10.85 -3.65
N HIS A 27 -2.90 -12.15 -3.79
CA HIS A 27 -3.91 -13.14 -3.49
C HIS A 27 -3.32 -14.17 -2.53
N GLY A 28 -4.11 -14.62 -1.56
CA GLY A 28 -3.76 -15.65 -0.59
C GLY A 28 -4.91 -16.64 -0.47
N THR A 29 -4.64 -17.80 0.12
CA THR A 29 -5.68 -18.80 0.44
C THR A 29 -6.67 -18.29 1.48
N ASP A 30 -6.21 -17.37 2.33
CA ASP A 30 -7.00 -16.64 3.30
C ASP A 30 -6.44 -15.22 3.47
N ARG A 31 -7.09 -14.44 4.33
CA ARG A 31 -6.75 -13.05 4.60
C ARG A 31 -5.39 -12.89 5.27
N ALA A 32 -4.98 -13.80 6.14
CA ALA A 32 -3.69 -13.74 6.83
C ALA A 32 -2.55 -13.96 5.83
N VAL A 33 -2.67 -14.99 4.98
CA VAL A 33 -1.72 -15.28 3.90
C VAL A 33 -1.65 -14.12 2.90
N ALA A 34 -2.78 -13.52 2.53
CA ALA A 34 -2.80 -12.36 1.64
C ALA A 34 -2.09 -11.15 2.29
N THR A 35 -2.35 -10.87 3.57
CA THR A 35 -1.72 -9.78 4.32
C THR A 35 -0.20 -9.96 4.38
N GLU A 36 0.27 -11.16 4.72
CA GLU A 36 1.71 -11.46 4.78
C GLU A 36 2.39 -11.33 3.41
N ARG A 37 1.73 -11.79 2.35
CA ARG A 37 2.22 -11.60 0.97
C ARG A 37 2.31 -10.13 0.59
N MET A 38 1.36 -9.30 1.02
CA MET A 38 1.40 -7.85 0.77
C MET A 38 2.54 -7.19 1.52
N ARG A 39 2.78 -7.56 2.78
CA ARG A 39 3.91 -7.03 3.59
C ARG A 39 5.23 -7.24 2.87
N ARG A 40 5.51 -8.48 2.44
CA ARG A 40 6.71 -8.81 1.65
C ARG A 40 6.79 -8.05 0.33
N ALA A 41 5.67 -7.96 -0.40
CA ALA A 41 5.65 -7.22 -1.66
C ALA A 41 6.00 -5.74 -1.47
N LEU A 42 5.57 -5.11 -0.37
CA LEU A 42 5.91 -3.73 -0.02
C LEU A 42 7.30 -3.57 0.63
N ASP A 43 7.91 -4.64 1.16
CA ASP A 43 9.32 -4.69 1.57
C ASP A 43 10.26 -4.64 0.37
N GLU A 44 9.88 -5.32 -0.71
CA GLU A 44 10.69 -5.44 -1.91
C GLU A 44 10.41 -4.32 -2.93
N LEU A 45 9.29 -3.60 -2.81
CA LEU A 45 8.92 -2.52 -3.72
C LEU A 45 9.80 -1.28 -3.50
N ARG A 46 10.64 -0.98 -4.49
CA ARG A 46 11.50 0.22 -4.52
C ARG A 46 10.94 1.24 -5.50
N VAL A 47 10.73 2.46 -5.00
CA VAL A 47 10.32 3.62 -5.79
C VAL A 47 11.09 4.81 -5.28
N ASP A 48 11.94 5.37 -6.13
CA ASP A 48 12.83 6.48 -5.79
C ASP A 48 12.43 7.75 -6.56
N GLY A 49 12.87 8.92 -6.06
CA GLY A 49 12.65 10.22 -6.71
C GLY A 49 11.32 10.90 -6.40
N ILE A 50 10.37 10.21 -5.77
CA ILE A 50 9.08 10.77 -5.33
C ILE A 50 8.73 10.29 -3.91
N ARG A 51 7.85 11.05 -3.22
CA ARG A 51 7.20 10.56 -2.00
C ARG A 51 6.10 9.58 -2.39
N THR A 52 5.96 8.49 -1.63
CA THR A 52 4.96 7.44 -1.90
C THR A 52 4.14 7.14 -0.66
N THR A 53 3.00 6.47 -0.86
CA THR A 53 2.14 5.95 0.22
C THR A 53 2.60 4.59 0.76
N ILE A 54 3.75 4.06 0.31
CA ILE A 54 4.27 2.75 0.75
C ILE A 54 4.42 2.69 2.29
N PRO A 55 5.03 3.69 2.97
CA PRO A 55 5.15 3.65 4.43
C PRO A 55 3.81 3.61 5.15
N LEU A 56 2.81 4.34 4.64
CA LEU A 56 1.45 4.33 5.18
C LEU A 56 0.82 2.94 5.04
N HIS A 57 0.86 2.33 3.85
CA HIS A 57 0.30 1.00 3.63
C HIS A 57 0.98 -0.07 4.48
N ARG A 58 2.29 0.04 4.72
CA ARG A 58 3.01 -0.83 5.66
C ARG A 58 2.44 -0.70 7.07
N ARG A 59 2.33 0.53 7.61
CA ARG A 59 1.73 0.77 8.94
C ARG A 59 0.31 0.18 9.05
N ILE A 60 -0.51 0.33 8.01
CA ILE A 60 -1.87 -0.25 7.95
C ILE A 60 -1.81 -1.78 8.10
N LEU A 61 -0.96 -2.46 7.33
CA LEU A 61 -0.86 -3.93 7.34
C LEU A 61 -0.33 -4.49 8.67
N GLU A 62 0.33 -3.65 9.47
CA GLU A 62 0.86 -4.01 10.79
C GLU A 62 -0.13 -3.72 11.92
N HIS A 63 -1.15 -2.91 11.67
CA HIS A 63 -2.09 -2.50 12.70
C HIS A 63 -3.03 -3.64 13.10
N ALA A 64 -3.21 -3.83 14.41
CA ALA A 64 -4.03 -4.91 14.97
C ALA A 64 -5.48 -4.87 14.47
N ASP A 65 -6.08 -3.68 14.34
CA ASP A 65 -7.44 -3.53 13.82
C ASP A 65 -7.55 -3.89 12.35
N PHE A 66 -6.57 -3.53 11.52
CA PHE A 66 -6.55 -3.98 10.14
C PHE A 66 -6.41 -5.50 10.10
N ILE A 67 -5.51 -6.11 10.87
CA ILE A 67 -5.32 -7.56 10.93
C ILE A 67 -6.62 -8.28 11.38
N ALA A 68 -7.34 -7.71 12.35
CA ALA A 68 -8.59 -8.25 12.85
C ALA A 68 -9.83 -7.88 12.02
N GLY A 69 -9.69 -7.03 11.00
CA GLY A 69 -10.81 -6.56 10.16
C GLY A 69 -11.74 -5.55 10.84
N ARG A 70 -11.29 -4.89 11.92
CA ARG A 70 -12.04 -3.87 12.67
C ARG A 70 -11.78 -2.47 12.14
N VAL A 71 -12.04 -2.24 10.85
CA VAL A 71 -11.83 -0.94 10.22
C VAL A 71 -13.16 -0.34 9.74
N HIS A 72 -13.27 0.97 9.79
CA HIS A 72 -14.39 1.74 9.24
C HIS A 72 -13.86 2.92 8.41
N THR A 73 -14.76 3.68 7.81
CA THR A 73 -14.42 4.74 6.84
C THR A 73 -13.66 5.94 7.40
N ARG A 74 -13.51 6.04 8.73
CA ARG A 74 -12.80 7.11 9.44
C ARG A 74 -11.62 6.60 10.26
N TRP A 75 -11.31 5.30 10.14
CA TRP A 75 -10.35 4.62 11.00
C TRP A 75 -8.92 5.12 10.79
N VAL A 76 -8.58 5.54 9.57
CA VAL A 76 -7.25 6.08 9.27
C VAL A 76 -7.02 7.38 10.04
N GLU A 77 -8.00 8.27 10.02
CA GLU A 77 -7.95 9.54 10.73
C GLU A 77 -7.91 9.33 12.24
N GLU A 78 -8.80 8.51 12.78
CA GLU A 78 -9.03 8.37 14.22
C GLU A 78 -7.98 7.50 14.93
N GLU A 79 -7.50 6.42 14.29
CA GLU A 79 -6.64 5.44 14.96
C GLU A 79 -5.20 5.42 14.44
N LEU A 80 -4.99 5.74 13.15
CA LEU A 80 -3.69 5.60 12.51
C LEU A 80 -2.88 6.90 12.43
N LEU A 81 -3.53 8.06 12.25
CA LEU A 81 -2.87 9.35 12.08
C LEU A 81 -2.75 10.16 13.38
N GLU A 82 -3.68 9.97 14.32
CA GLU A 82 -3.67 10.65 15.63
C GLU A 82 -2.63 10.05 16.62
N ARG A 83 -1.89 9.02 16.20
CA ARG A 83 -0.79 8.36 16.94
C ARG A 83 0.50 8.30 16.12
#